data_AF-A0AAQ5ZYS6-F1
#
_entry.id   AF-A0AAQ5ZYS6-F1
#
_cell.length_a   1.000
_cell.length_b   1.000
_cell.length_c   1.000
_cell.angle_alpha   90.00
_cell.angle_beta   90.00
_cell.angle_gamma   90.00
#
_symmetry.space_group_name_H-M   'P 1'
#
loop_
_entity.id
_entity.type
_entity.pdbx_description
1 polymer ?
#
loop_
_entity_poly.entity_id
_entity_poly.type
_entity_poly.pdbx_seq_one_letter_code
_entity_poly.pdbx_strand_id
1 'polypeptide(L)'
;SAYICSNILSCFLYLCSAEYPDLRKHNNCMASNLTPAIYAKLCDKATPNGYTLDQAIQTGVDNPGHPFIKTVGLVAGDEESYEVFAELLDPVIKERHNGYDPRNMKHPTDLDASKIQSGQFDERYVLSSRVRTGRSIRGLSLPPACTRAERREVERVVVDALAGLKGDLTGKYYSLTQMTEKEQQQLIDDHFLFDKPVSPLLTCAGMARDWPDARGIWHNNEKTFLIWVNEEDHTRVISMEKGGNMKRVFERFCRGLKEVEHLIQEKGWEFMWNERLGYILTCPSNLGTGLRAGVHVKLPLLSKDARFSKILDHLRLQKRGTGGVDTAAVGGVFDISNLDRLGQSEVQLVQTVVDGVNYLIECEKRLERGQDIKVPPPLKQFK
;
A
#
# COMPACT_ATOMS: atom_id res chain seq x y z
N SER A 1 64.35 -5.82 -8.39
CA SER A 1 63.39 -6.95 -8.40
C SER A 1 62.21 -6.55 -7.54
N ALA A 2 61.09 -6.23 -8.17
CA ALA A 2 59.91 -5.69 -7.50
C ALA A 2 59.19 -6.81 -6.74
N TYR A 3 59.12 -6.71 -5.42
CA TYR A 3 58.20 -7.51 -4.62
C TYR A 3 56.81 -6.88 -4.72
N ILE A 4 55.95 -7.56 -5.47
CA ILE A 4 54.53 -7.24 -5.59
C ILE A 4 53.87 -7.49 -4.24
N CYS A 5 53.28 -6.44 -3.70
CA CYS A 5 52.39 -6.46 -2.55
C CYS A 5 51.02 -6.96 -3.03
N SER A 6 50.67 -8.22 -2.76
CA SER A 6 49.32 -8.73 -2.95
C SER A 6 48.56 -8.66 -1.63
N ASN A 7 47.82 -7.58 -1.43
CA ASN A 7 46.75 -7.47 -0.44
C ASN A 7 45.68 -8.52 -0.76
N ILE A 8 45.68 -9.63 -0.03
CA ILE A 8 44.51 -10.49 0.11
C ILE A 8 43.74 -9.96 1.33
N LEU A 9 42.84 -9.01 1.10
CA LEU A 9 41.74 -8.77 2.02
C LEU A 9 40.77 -9.96 1.86
N SER A 10 41.03 -11.01 2.64
CA SER A 10 40.08 -12.08 2.88
C SER A 10 38.92 -11.52 3.70
N CYS A 11 37.86 -11.04 3.04
CA CYS A 11 36.55 -10.96 3.68
C CYS A 11 36.16 -12.38 4.09
N PHE A 12 36.15 -12.67 5.39
CA PHE A 12 35.59 -13.90 5.91
C PHE A 12 34.09 -13.91 5.60
N LEU A 13 33.67 -14.61 4.55
CA LEU A 13 32.28 -14.98 4.36
C LEU A 13 31.96 -16.05 5.40
N TYR A 14 31.12 -15.71 6.37
CA TYR A 14 30.58 -16.69 7.32
C TYR A 14 29.64 -17.66 6.61
N LEU A 15 29.46 -18.86 7.16
CA LEU A 15 28.43 -19.79 6.69
C LEU A 15 27.05 -19.10 6.81
N CYS A 16 26.16 -19.25 5.82
CA CYS A 16 24.82 -18.63 5.89
C CYS A 16 24.03 -18.99 7.16
N SER A 17 24.28 -20.15 7.78
CA SER A 17 23.64 -20.51 9.05
C SER A 17 24.07 -19.63 10.23
N ALA A 18 25.27 -19.03 10.17
CA ALA A 18 25.78 -18.13 11.20
C ALA A 18 25.14 -16.74 11.15
N GLU A 19 24.64 -16.33 9.98
CA GLU A 19 23.97 -15.04 9.76
C GLU A 19 22.44 -15.14 9.89
N TYR A 20 21.91 -16.32 10.21
CA TYR A 20 20.46 -16.51 10.36
C TYR A 20 19.89 -15.63 11.51
N PRO A 21 18.83 -14.84 11.26
CA PRO A 21 18.34 -13.89 12.27
C PRO A 21 17.66 -14.58 13.46
N ASP A 22 17.83 -14.01 14.66
CA ASP A 22 17.07 -14.43 15.85
C ASP A 22 15.66 -13.85 15.81
N LEU A 23 14.69 -14.72 15.48
CA LEU A 23 13.28 -14.36 15.31
C LEU A 23 12.37 -14.93 16.41
N ARG A 24 12.93 -15.38 17.55
CA ARG A 24 12.18 -16.10 18.61
C ARG A 24 11.03 -15.32 19.24
N LYS A 25 11.04 -13.98 19.14
CA LYS A 25 10.02 -13.09 19.73
C LYS A 25 9.27 -12.27 18.68
N HIS A 26 9.33 -12.69 17.42
CA HIS A 26 8.80 -11.93 16.30
C HIS A 26 7.42 -12.44 15.89
N ASN A 27 6.53 -11.50 15.59
CA ASN A 27 5.17 -11.72 15.13
C ASN A 27 4.90 -10.88 13.88
N ASN A 28 5.54 -11.26 12.78
CA ASN A 28 5.30 -10.75 11.44
C ASN A 28 5.29 -11.92 10.43
N CYS A 29 4.75 -11.70 9.23
CA CYS A 29 4.59 -12.77 8.23
C CYS A 29 5.95 -13.34 7.80
N MET A 30 6.98 -12.50 7.61
CA MET A 30 8.34 -12.91 7.27
C MET A 30 8.87 -13.92 8.30
N ALA A 31 8.83 -13.58 9.59
CA ALA A 31 9.31 -14.45 10.66
C ALA A 31 8.50 -15.74 10.79
N SER A 32 7.22 -15.73 10.38
CA SER A 32 6.37 -16.92 10.39
C SER A 32 6.72 -17.91 9.27
N ASN A 33 7.41 -17.47 8.21
CA ASN A 33 7.69 -18.25 7.01
C ASN A 33 9.18 -18.45 6.71
N LEU A 34 10.08 -17.65 7.30
CA LEU A 34 11.51 -17.84 7.15
C LEU A 34 11.96 -19.10 7.92
N THR A 35 12.76 -19.92 7.24
CA THR A 35 13.36 -21.12 7.85
C THR A 35 14.86 -21.14 7.56
N PRO A 36 15.68 -21.85 8.36
CA PRO A 36 17.10 -22.00 8.08
C PRO A 36 17.41 -22.53 6.68
N ALA A 37 16.56 -23.42 6.15
CA ALA A 37 16.70 -23.96 4.80
C ALA A 37 16.42 -22.91 3.71
N ILE A 38 15.35 -22.11 3.87
CA ILE A 38 15.04 -21.02 2.93
C ILE A 38 16.16 -19.96 2.97
N TYR A 39 16.59 -19.56 4.17
CA TYR A 39 17.66 -18.58 4.32
C TYR A 39 18.97 -19.05 3.69
N ALA A 40 19.43 -20.26 4.00
CA ALA A 40 20.66 -20.82 3.43
C ALA A 40 20.61 -20.95 1.90
N LYS A 41 19.42 -21.05 1.31
CA LYS A 41 19.25 -21.14 -0.15
C LYS A 41 19.24 -19.77 -0.83
N LEU A 42 18.82 -18.73 -0.12
CA LEU A 42 18.61 -17.39 -0.66
C LEU A 42 19.65 -16.35 -0.21
N CYS A 43 20.43 -16.62 0.85
CA CYS A 43 21.42 -15.70 1.44
C CYS A 43 22.44 -15.16 0.43
N ASP A 44 22.94 -16.01 -0.47
CA ASP A 44 23.92 -15.63 -1.50
C ASP A 44 23.27 -15.13 -2.81
N LYS A 45 21.94 -14.99 -2.84
CA LYS A 45 21.21 -14.48 -4.01
C LYS A 45 21.10 -12.97 -3.95
N ALA A 46 21.28 -12.34 -5.11
CA ALA A 46 21.00 -10.94 -5.32
C ALA A 46 20.20 -10.75 -6.61
N THR A 47 19.41 -9.69 -6.65
CA THR A 47 18.71 -9.25 -7.87
C THR A 47 19.71 -8.65 -8.86
N PRO A 48 19.32 -8.38 -10.13
CA PRO A 48 20.24 -7.76 -11.09
C PRO A 48 20.85 -6.44 -10.62
N ASN A 49 20.14 -5.68 -9.76
CA ASN A 49 20.61 -4.42 -9.18
C ASN A 49 21.33 -4.60 -7.83
N GLY A 50 21.57 -5.85 -7.41
CA GLY A 50 22.32 -6.16 -6.20
C GLY A 50 21.50 -6.11 -4.91
N TYR A 51 20.17 -6.09 -4.97
CA TYR A 51 19.33 -6.17 -3.78
C TYR A 51 19.36 -7.58 -3.20
N THR A 52 19.54 -7.72 -1.88
CA THR A 52 19.76 -9.03 -1.21
C THR A 52 18.59 -9.45 -0.33
N LEU A 53 18.59 -10.72 0.08
CA LEU A 53 17.62 -11.24 1.04
C LEU A 53 17.65 -10.47 2.37
N ASP A 54 18.84 -10.19 2.91
CA ASP A 54 18.98 -9.51 4.20
C ASP A 54 18.39 -8.10 4.14
N GLN A 55 18.62 -7.36 3.06
CA GLN A 55 17.98 -6.06 2.84
C GLN A 55 16.45 -6.19 2.77
N ALA A 56 15.94 -7.24 2.11
CA ALA A 56 14.51 -7.48 2.02
C ALA A 56 13.86 -7.72 3.40
N ILE A 57 14.51 -8.51 4.27
CA ILE A 57 13.94 -8.91 5.58
C ILE A 57 14.29 -7.97 6.73
N GLN A 58 15.23 -7.03 6.54
CA GLN A 58 15.77 -6.18 7.62
C GLN A 58 14.67 -5.51 8.45
N THR A 59 13.66 -4.92 7.81
CA THR A 59 12.55 -4.28 8.52
C THR A 59 11.80 -5.24 9.44
N GLY A 60 11.64 -6.51 9.06
CA GLY A 60 11.01 -7.52 9.91
C GLY A 60 11.91 -8.03 11.00
N VAL A 61 13.23 -8.05 10.81
CA VAL A 61 14.21 -8.40 11.85
C VAL A 61 14.24 -7.30 12.92
N ASP A 62 14.26 -6.04 12.52
CA ASP A 62 14.34 -4.89 13.44
C ASP A 62 13.00 -4.62 14.15
N ASN A 63 11.88 -5.01 13.55
CA ASN A 63 10.54 -4.76 14.08
C ASN A 63 9.85 -6.09 14.45
N PRO A 64 9.96 -6.55 15.71
CA PRO A 64 9.38 -7.83 16.15
C PRO A 64 7.85 -7.86 16.11
N GLY A 65 7.19 -6.71 16.01
CA GLY A 65 5.75 -6.62 15.84
C GLY A 65 5.32 -5.17 15.68
N HIS A 66 4.01 -4.95 15.61
CA HIS A 66 3.42 -3.61 15.60
C HIS A 66 2.23 -3.55 16.58
N PRO A 67 2.02 -2.43 17.31
CA PRO A 67 1.00 -2.36 18.37
C PRO A 67 -0.43 -2.69 17.93
N PHE A 68 -0.75 -2.51 16.65
CA PHE A 68 -2.13 -2.57 16.14
C PHE A 68 -2.40 -3.68 15.12
N ILE A 69 -1.37 -4.20 14.44
CA ILE A 69 -1.54 -5.12 13.30
C ILE A 69 -0.40 -6.13 13.21
N LYS A 70 -0.65 -7.33 12.67
CA LYS A 70 0.43 -8.21 12.21
C LYS A 70 1.03 -7.61 10.93
N THR A 71 2.33 -7.32 10.94
CA THR A 71 3.05 -6.73 9.79
C THR A 71 3.57 -7.80 8.84
N VAL A 72 3.93 -7.39 7.62
CA VAL A 72 4.54 -8.30 6.64
C VAL A 72 5.97 -8.66 7.05
N GLY A 73 6.79 -7.67 7.44
CA GLY A 73 8.16 -7.91 7.91
C GLY A 73 9.19 -8.10 6.78
N LEU A 74 8.86 -7.77 5.54
CA LEU A 74 9.83 -7.68 4.45
C LEU A 74 9.34 -6.73 3.35
N VAL A 75 10.25 -6.26 2.51
CA VAL A 75 10.00 -5.37 1.36
C VAL A 75 10.77 -5.82 0.11
N ALA A 76 10.28 -5.46 -1.06
CA ALA A 76 10.98 -5.62 -2.33
C ALA A 76 11.82 -4.37 -2.66
N GLY A 77 13.02 -4.56 -3.18
CA GLY A 77 13.90 -3.48 -3.64
C GLY A 77 13.74 -3.16 -5.13
N ASP A 78 13.20 -4.10 -5.90
CA ASP A 78 12.98 -4.01 -7.36
C ASP A 78 11.93 -5.05 -7.79
N GLU A 79 11.56 -5.08 -9.09
CA GLU A 79 10.56 -6.01 -9.62
C GLU A 79 11.02 -7.47 -9.47
N GLU A 80 12.30 -7.71 -9.71
CA GLU A 80 12.97 -9.02 -9.70
C GLU A 80 13.05 -9.63 -8.30
N SER A 81 13.03 -8.82 -7.24
CA SER A 81 12.95 -9.29 -5.85
C SER A 81 11.84 -10.33 -5.66
N TYR A 82 10.69 -10.15 -6.32
CA TYR A 82 9.55 -11.06 -6.25
C TYR A 82 9.75 -12.39 -6.96
N GLU A 83 10.77 -12.51 -7.82
CA GLU A 83 11.15 -13.76 -8.47
C GLU A 83 12.36 -14.39 -7.78
N VAL A 84 13.43 -13.62 -7.55
CA VAL A 84 14.67 -14.11 -6.92
C VAL A 84 14.41 -14.66 -5.52
N PHE A 85 13.54 -14.01 -4.74
CA PHE A 85 13.22 -14.41 -3.36
C PHE A 85 11.84 -15.07 -3.24
N ALA A 86 11.28 -15.60 -4.34
CA ALA A 86 9.93 -16.19 -4.37
C ALA A 86 9.71 -17.29 -3.32
N GLU A 87 10.74 -18.07 -2.96
CA GLU A 87 10.62 -19.13 -1.95
C GLU A 87 10.26 -18.62 -0.55
N LEU A 88 10.61 -17.37 -0.23
CA LEU A 88 10.14 -16.69 0.99
C LEU A 88 8.90 -15.82 0.71
N LEU A 89 8.89 -15.10 -0.42
CA LEU A 89 7.85 -14.13 -0.74
C LEU A 89 6.49 -14.78 -0.98
N ASP A 90 6.43 -15.90 -1.71
CA ASP A 90 5.17 -16.58 -2.02
C ASP A 90 4.41 -17.07 -0.77
N PRO A 91 5.03 -17.76 0.22
CA PRO A 91 4.33 -18.13 1.43
C PRO A 91 3.93 -16.91 2.29
N VAL A 92 4.76 -15.86 2.32
CA VAL A 92 4.42 -14.58 2.99
C VAL A 92 3.20 -13.91 2.33
N ILE A 93 3.15 -13.87 1.00
CA ILE A 93 2.01 -13.36 0.22
C ILE A 93 0.77 -14.18 0.52
N LYS A 94 0.89 -15.51 0.53
CA LYS A 94 -0.22 -16.43 0.84
C LYS A 94 -0.78 -16.19 2.24
N GLU A 95 0.07 -16.06 3.25
CA GLU A 95 -0.38 -15.74 4.60
C GLU A 95 -1.06 -14.36 4.63
N ARG A 96 -0.40 -13.34 4.07
CA ARG A 96 -0.88 -11.95 4.17
C ARG A 96 -2.19 -11.70 3.45
N HIS A 97 -2.41 -12.38 2.32
CA HIS A 97 -3.61 -12.30 1.48
C HIS A 97 -4.51 -13.52 1.65
N ASN A 98 -4.47 -14.12 2.85
CA ASN A 98 -5.44 -15.10 3.34
C ASN A 98 -5.70 -16.28 2.38
N GLY A 99 -4.63 -16.85 1.83
CA GLY A 99 -4.69 -18.05 1.00
C GLY A 99 -4.48 -17.81 -0.49
N TYR A 100 -4.38 -16.56 -0.96
CA TYR A 100 -3.98 -16.31 -2.35
C TYR A 100 -2.58 -16.86 -2.59
N ASP A 101 -2.46 -17.88 -3.44
CA ASP A 101 -1.18 -18.55 -3.68
C ASP A 101 -0.65 -18.15 -5.07
N PRO A 102 0.36 -17.26 -5.14
CA PRO A 102 0.85 -16.72 -6.41
C PRO A 102 1.51 -17.77 -7.32
N ARG A 103 1.71 -19.01 -6.83
CA ARG A 103 2.27 -20.13 -7.59
C ARG A 103 1.25 -20.80 -8.49
N ASN A 104 -0.04 -20.67 -8.19
CA ASN A 104 -1.12 -21.36 -8.93
C ASN A 104 -2.38 -20.52 -9.14
N MET A 105 -2.41 -19.28 -8.64
CA MET A 105 -3.49 -18.32 -8.87
C MET A 105 -3.03 -17.16 -9.75
N LYS A 106 -3.99 -16.54 -10.45
CA LYS A 106 -3.79 -15.31 -11.22
C LYS A 106 -4.62 -14.18 -10.63
N HIS A 107 -4.13 -12.96 -10.78
CA HIS A 107 -4.80 -11.78 -10.26
C HIS A 107 -5.68 -11.12 -11.33
N PRO A 108 -6.98 -10.92 -11.07
CA PRO A 108 -7.85 -10.15 -11.97
C PRO A 108 -7.69 -8.65 -11.75
N THR A 109 -7.56 -7.88 -12.82
CA THR A 109 -7.64 -6.40 -12.82
C THR A 109 -8.91 -5.95 -13.52
N ASP A 110 -9.68 -5.06 -12.90
CA ASP A 110 -10.93 -4.53 -13.45
C ASP A 110 -11.17 -3.09 -12.98
N LEU A 111 -10.79 -2.12 -13.83
CA LEU A 111 -10.99 -0.69 -13.63
C LEU A 111 -12.23 -0.15 -14.37
N ASP A 112 -13.26 -0.97 -14.57
CA ASP A 112 -14.54 -0.55 -15.13
C ASP A 112 -15.49 -0.06 -14.03
N ALA A 113 -15.45 1.25 -13.76
CA ALA A 113 -16.27 1.88 -12.73
C ALA A 113 -17.79 1.79 -12.98
N SER A 114 -18.22 1.50 -14.23
CA SER A 114 -19.65 1.37 -14.55
C SER A 114 -20.31 0.19 -13.85
N LYS A 115 -19.51 -0.82 -13.45
CA LYS A 115 -19.96 -2.04 -12.76
C LYS A 115 -20.31 -1.82 -11.29
N ILE A 116 -19.95 -0.68 -10.69
CA ILE A 116 -20.28 -0.38 -9.30
C ILE A 116 -21.78 -0.18 -9.14
N GLN A 117 -22.39 -1.03 -8.33
CA GLN A 117 -23.81 -1.05 -8.04
C GLN A 117 -24.08 -0.42 -6.68
N SER A 118 -24.89 0.62 -6.67
CA SER A 118 -25.00 1.50 -5.51
C SER A 118 -23.63 2.10 -5.15
N GLY A 119 -23.61 3.25 -4.51
CA GLY A 119 -22.34 3.91 -4.18
C GLY A 119 -22.52 5.29 -3.61
N GLN A 120 -23.73 5.58 -3.16
CA GLN A 120 -24.06 6.75 -2.36
C GLN A 120 -24.38 6.24 -0.96
N PHE A 121 -23.55 6.61 0.02
CA PHE A 121 -23.79 6.31 1.42
C PHE A 121 -24.68 7.37 2.09
N ASP A 122 -25.24 7.03 3.25
CA ASP A 122 -25.95 7.98 4.12
C ASP A 122 -24.94 8.95 4.76
N GLU A 123 -24.95 10.20 4.29
CA GLU A 123 -23.99 11.24 4.68
C GLU A 123 -24.17 11.74 6.13
N ARG A 124 -25.23 11.31 6.82
CA ARG A 124 -25.33 11.50 8.27
C ARG A 124 -24.29 10.68 9.01
N TYR A 125 -23.83 9.57 8.43
CA TYR A 125 -22.83 8.67 9.01
C TYR A 125 -21.48 8.81 8.30
N VAL A 126 -21.46 8.80 6.97
CA VAL A 126 -20.23 8.88 6.17
C VAL A 126 -19.82 10.33 5.93
N LEU A 127 -18.62 10.69 6.41
CA LEU A 127 -18.06 12.04 6.35
C LEU A 127 -17.22 12.29 5.10
N SER A 128 -16.56 11.24 4.60
CA SER A 128 -15.72 11.29 3.41
C SER A 128 -15.51 9.91 2.83
N SER A 129 -15.28 9.86 1.52
CA SER A 129 -15.02 8.65 0.75
C SER A 129 -13.69 8.78 0.03
N ARG A 130 -12.89 7.72 0.00
CA ARG A 130 -11.53 7.72 -0.56
C ARG A 130 -11.18 6.37 -1.18
N VAL A 131 -10.58 6.41 -2.36
CA VAL A 131 -9.96 5.26 -3.02
C VAL A 131 -8.49 5.60 -3.29
N ARG A 132 -7.59 4.71 -2.90
CA ARG A 132 -6.16 4.84 -3.22
C ARG A 132 -5.57 3.56 -3.78
N THR A 133 -4.50 3.69 -4.55
CA THR A 133 -3.60 2.59 -4.94
C THR A 133 -2.16 3.10 -5.02
N GLY A 134 -1.21 2.24 -5.37
CA GLY A 134 0.11 2.64 -5.82
C GLY A 134 0.45 2.08 -7.20
N ARG A 135 1.42 2.71 -7.86
CA ARG A 135 2.02 2.22 -9.12
C ARG A 135 3.52 2.41 -9.08
N SER A 136 4.24 1.44 -9.64
CA SER A 136 5.70 1.44 -9.75
C SER A 136 6.10 1.49 -11.21
N ILE A 137 6.95 2.45 -11.58
CA ILE A 137 7.56 2.55 -12.92
C ILE A 137 8.56 1.40 -13.13
N ARG A 138 8.35 0.58 -14.16
CA ARG A 138 9.24 -0.55 -14.53
C ARG A 138 10.63 -0.07 -14.92
N GLY A 139 11.64 -0.84 -14.53
CA GLY A 139 13.06 -0.56 -14.81
C GLY A 139 13.75 0.38 -13.83
N LEU A 140 13.06 0.86 -12.79
CA LEU A 140 13.62 1.67 -11.71
C LEU A 140 13.45 0.93 -10.38
N SER A 141 14.49 0.86 -9.55
CA SER A 141 14.40 0.22 -8.23
C SER A 141 13.36 0.92 -7.34
N LEU A 142 12.70 0.14 -6.49
CA LEU A 142 11.71 0.58 -5.51
C LEU A 142 12.36 1.41 -4.38
N PRO A 143 11.58 2.17 -3.58
CA PRO A 143 12.10 3.06 -2.54
C PRO A 143 13.14 2.48 -1.57
N PRO A 144 13.09 1.19 -1.15
CA PRO A 144 14.12 0.61 -0.30
C PRO A 144 15.52 0.65 -0.93
N ALA A 145 15.61 0.42 -2.25
CA ALA A 145 16.88 0.22 -2.97
C ALA A 145 17.27 1.40 -3.87
N CYS A 146 16.31 2.23 -4.29
CA CYS A 146 16.57 3.25 -5.30
C CYS A 146 17.70 4.21 -4.92
N THR A 147 18.55 4.51 -5.89
CA THR A 147 19.54 5.58 -5.80
C THR A 147 18.86 6.95 -5.90
N ARG A 148 19.59 8.03 -5.57
CA ARG A 148 19.08 9.40 -5.81
C ARG A 148 18.75 9.63 -7.29
N ALA A 149 19.52 9.06 -8.22
CA ALA A 149 19.30 9.23 -9.65
C ALA A 149 18.00 8.55 -10.10
N GLU A 150 17.77 7.30 -9.71
CA GLU A 150 16.53 6.58 -10.04
C GLU A 150 15.31 7.25 -9.44
N ARG A 151 15.41 7.71 -8.19
CA ARG A 151 14.32 8.44 -7.53
C ARG A 151 13.93 9.72 -8.25
N ARG A 152 14.93 10.50 -8.69
CA ARG A 152 14.73 11.71 -9.51
C ARG A 152 14.16 11.37 -10.88
N GLU A 153 14.52 10.23 -11.46
CA GLU A 153 13.94 9.78 -12.73
C GLU A 153 12.47 9.38 -12.57
N VAL A 154 12.10 8.70 -11.48
CA VAL A 154 10.68 8.47 -11.13
C VAL A 154 9.94 9.80 -11.02
N GLU A 155 10.48 10.77 -10.29
CA GLU A 155 9.87 12.09 -10.15
C GLU A 155 9.68 12.76 -11.52
N ARG A 156 10.71 12.79 -12.36
CA ARG A 156 10.67 13.38 -13.71
C ARG A 156 9.59 12.73 -14.58
N VAL A 157 9.62 11.39 -14.70
CA VAL A 157 8.66 10.63 -15.52
C VAL A 157 7.22 10.88 -15.08
N VAL A 158 6.99 10.81 -13.77
CA VAL A 158 5.64 10.99 -13.22
C VAL A 158 5.18 12.43 -13.40
N VAL A 159 6.00 13.43 -13.07
CA VAL A 159 5.62 14.85 -13.20
C VAL A 159 5.36 15.24 -14.66
N ASP A 160 6.17 14.75 -15.60
CA ASP A 160 5.98 14.99 -17.03
C ASP A 160 4.63 14.42 -17.51
N ALA A 161 4.27 13.21 -17.08
CA ALA A 161 2.97 12.61 -17.39
C ALA A 161 1.82 13.41 -16.75
N LEU A 162 1.95 13.83 -15.50
CA LEU A 162 0.92 14.58 -14.78
C LEU A 162 0.65 15.97 -15.38
N ALA A 163 1.64 16.60 -16.02
CA ALA A 163 1.46 17.84 -16.78
C ALA A 163 0.57 17.66 -18.03
N GLY A 164 0.46 16.42 -18.51
CA GLY A 164 -0.42 16.03 -19.62
C GLY A 164 -1.89 16.00 -19.25
N LEU A 165 -2.25 15.84 -17.97
CA LEU A 165 -3.65 15.74 -17.52
C LEU A 165 -4.45 17.02 -17.83
N LYS A 166 -5.68 16.83 -18.32
CA LYS A 166 -6.60 17.90 -18.75
C LYS A 166 -7.95 17.84 -18.03
N GLY A 167 -8.78 18.87 -18.23
CA GLY A 167 -10.13 18.96 -17.67
C GLY A 167 -10.10 19.05 -16.14
N ASP A 168 -10.99 18.34 -15.47
CA ASP A 168 -11.09 18.26 -14.01
C ASP A 168 -9.89 17.54 -13.36
N LEU A 169 -9.07 16.84 -14.15
CA LEU A 169 -7.81 16.23 -13.70
C LEU A 169 -6.61 17.18 -13.87
N THR A 170 -6.79 18.40 -14.39
CA THR A 170 -5.69 19.37 -14.45
C THR A 170 -5.24 19.75 -13.04
N GLY A 171 -3.94 19.81 -12.81
CA GLY A 171 -3.38 20.05 -11.48
C GLY A 171 -1.98 20.63 -11.47
N LYS A 172 -1.42 20.75 -10.27
CA LYS A 172 -0.07 21.28 -10.02
C LYS A 172 0.73 20.31 -9.16
N TYR A 173 2.01 20.16 -9.50
CA TYR A 173 3.00 19.47 -8.67
C TYR A 173 3.68 20.44 -7.70
N TYR A 174 3.90 19.97 -6.47
CA TYR A 174 4.60 20.67 -5.41
C TYR A 174 5.73 19.77 -4.91
N SER A 175 6.96 20.13 -5.26
CA SER A 175 8.16 19.46 -4.73
C SER A 175 8.34 19.81 -3.26
N LEU A 176 8.56 18.82 -2.39
CA LEU A 176 8.79 19.05 -0.96
C LEU A 176 10.07 19.87 -0.70
N THR A 177 11.05 19.84 -1.61
CA THR A 177 12.28 20.63 -1.48
C THR A 177 12.05 22.12 -1.70
N GLN A 178 11.03 22.49 -2.48
CA GLN A 178 10.76 23.87 -2.90
C GLN A 178 9.45 24.43 -2.30
N MET A 179 8.73 23.61 -1.53
CA MET A 179 7.46 23.97 -0.93
C MET A 179 7.67 25.05 0.14
N THR A 180 6.86 26.11 0.07
CA THR A 180 6.85 27.13 1.12
C THR A 180 6.18 26.59 2.39
N GLU A 181 6.52 27.13 3.57
CA GLU A 181 5.86 26.75 4.84
C GLU A 181 4.34 26.92 4.78
N LYS A 182 3.86 27.94 4.06
CA LYS A 182 2.42 28.17 3.86
C LYS A 182 1.76 27.08 3.01
N GLU A 183 2.39 26.69 1.90
CA GLU A 183 1.88 25.59 1.06
C GLU A 183 1.90 24.27 1.84
N GLN A 184 2.97 24.02 2.58
CA GLN A 184 3.12 22.84 3.42
C GLN A 184 2.01 22.77 4.48
N GLN A 185 1.81 23.84 5.25
CA GLN A 185 0.77 23.89 6.27
C GLN A 185 -0.62 23.72 5.66
N GLN A 186 -0.90 24.35 4.52
CA GLN A 186 -2.19 24.19 3.85
C GLN A 186 -2.44 22.72 3.44
N LEU A 187 -1.43 22.04 2.91
CA LEU A 187 -1.55 20.63 2.51
C LEU A 187 -1.67 19.69 3.73
N ILE A 188 -1.08 20.04 4.87
CA ILE A 188 -1.27 19.35 6.15
C ILE A 188 -2.71 19.53 6.64
N ASP A 189 -3.20 20.77 6.67
CA ASP A 189 -4.55 21.13 7.14
C ASP A 189 -5.64 20.48 6.28
N ASP A 190 -5.38 20.35 4.98
CA ASP A 190 -6.29 19.67 4.05
C ASP A 190 -6.19 18.12 4.13
N HIS A 191 -5.28 17.58 4.95
CA HIS A 191 -4.96 16.14 5.05
C HIS A 191 -4.45 15.51 3.74
N PHE A 192 -3.72 16.29 2.94
CA PHE A 192 -3.17 15.86 1.66
C PHE A 192 -1.69 15.53 1.72
N LEU A 193 -0.93 16.22 2.56
CA LEU A 193 0.50 15.99 2.67
C LEU A 193 0.82 14.70 3.42
N PHE A 194 1.88 14.04 3.00
CA PHE A 194 2.54 12.98 3.76
C PHE A 194 3.77 13.58 4.47
N ASP A 195 3.97 13.18 5.72
CA ASP A 195 5.11 13.64 6.51
C ASP A 195 6.36 12.82 6.21
N LYS A 196 7.50 13.30 6.72
CA LYS A 196 8.73 12.50 6.75
C LYS A 196 8.42 11.14 7.39
N PRO A 197 8.77 10.01 6.76
CA PRO A 197 8.57 8.69 7.35
C PRO A 197 9.26 8.59 8.72
N VAL A 198 8.45 8.52 9.77
CA VAL A 198 8.91 8.28 11.16
C VAL A 198 8.62 6.86 11.63
N SER A 199 7.79 6.12 10.88
CA SER A 199 7.48 4.73 11.21
C SER A 199 8.76 3.89 11.10
N PRO A 200 9.11 3.11 12.14
CA PRO A 200 10.30 2.25 12.10
C PRO A 200 10.21 1.20 10.99
N LEU A 201 9.00 0.82 10.57
CA LEU A 201 8.78 -0.08 9.44
C LEU A 201 9.34 0.48 8.12
N LEU A 202 9.23 1.80 7.92
CA LEU A 202 9.71 2.49 6.72
C LEU A 202 11.19 2.87 6.83
N THR A 203 11.63 3.34 8.01
CA THR A 203 13.03 3.75 8.20
C THR A 203 13.99 2.56 8.20
N CYS A 204 13.63 1.45 8.86
CA CYS A 204 14.44 0.21 8.84
C CYS A 204 14.41 -0.47 7.46
N ALA A 205 13.40 -0.19 6.62
CA ALA A 205 13.36 -0.61 5.22
C ALA A 205 14.16 0.31 4.28
N GLY A 206 14.87 1.33 4.80
CA GLY A 206 15.68 2.24 3.98
C GLY A 206 14.87 3.24 3.14
N MET A 207 13.58 3.40 3.39
CA MET A 207 12.68 4.21 2.54
C MET A 207 12.74 5.72 2.85
N ALA A 208 13.36 6.11 3.97
CA ALA A 208 13.52 7.50 4.39
C ALA A 208 14.84 8.17 3.89
N ARG A 209 15.64 7.47 3.08
CA ARG A 209 16.93 7.97 2.59
C ARG A 209 16.78 9.25 1.76
N ASP A 210 17.73 10.16 1.95
CA ASP A 210 17.87 11.46 1.25
C ASP A 210 16.65 12.39 1.36
N TRP A 211 15.77 12.20 2.33
CA TRP A 211 14.58 13.05 2.48
C TRP A 211 14.92 14.55 2.61
N PRO A 212 14.23 15.47 1.89
CA PRO A 212 13.05 15.27 1.03
C PRO A 212 13.35 15.18 -0.49
N ASP A 213 14.58 14.84 -0.90
CA ASP A 213 15.00 14.83 -2.31
C ASP A 213 14.07 13.98 -3.20
N ALA A 214 13.61 14.58 -4.30
CA ALA A 214 12.72 14.00 -5.30
C ALA A 214 11.37 13.49 -4.78
N ARG A 215 10.87 14.07 -3.68
CA ARG A 215 9.52 13.80 -3.16
C ARG A 215 8.63 15.00 -3.39
N GLY A 216 7.36 14.73 -3.62
CA GLY A 216 6.36 15.78 -3.75
C GLY A 216 4.96 15.23 -3.87
N ILE A 217 4.03 16.18 -3.96
CA ILE A 217 2.62 15.92 -4.12
C ILE A 217 2.11 16.66 -5.34
N TRP A 218 1.36 15.96 -6.16
CA TRP A 218 0.52 16.56 -7.17
C TRP A 218 -0.93 16.46 -6.73
N HIS A 219 -1.72 17.48 -7.04
CA HIS A 219 -3.18 17.36 -6.94
C HIS A 219 -3.86 18.18 -8.03
N ASN A 220 -5.06 17.74 -8.43
CA ASN A 220 -5.91 18.52 -9.33
C ASN A 220 -6.40 19.81 -8.67
N ASN A 221 -6.90 20.74 -9.47
CA ASN A 221 -7.35 22.06 -8.99
C ASN A 221 -8.46 21.97 -7.93
N GLU A 222 -9.34 20.98 -8.03
CA GLU A 222 -10.45 20.76 -7.09
C GLU A 222 -10.03 19.96 -5.83
N LYS A 223 -8.77 19.52 -5.75
CA LYS A 223 -8.23 18.70 -4.66
C LYS A 223 -9.01 17.40 -4.38
N THR A 224 -9.52 16.79 -5.44
CA THR A 224 -10.30 15.54 -5.43
C THR A 224 -9.55 14.36 -6.03
N PHE A 225 -8.41 14.61 -6.69
CA PHE A 225 -7.48 13.61 -7.23
C PHE A 225 -6.05 14.04 -6.91
N LEU A 226 -5.30 13.18 -6.22
CA LEU A 226 -3.97 13.45 -5.68
C LEU A 226 -3.02 12.32 -6.00
N ILE A 227 -1.75 12.66 -6.20
CA ILE A 227 -0.67 11.71 -6.44
C ILE A 227 0.51 12.09 -5.57
N TRP A 228 0.88 11.21 -4.64
CA TRP A 228 2.13 11.31 -3.90
C TRP A 228 3.24 10.66 -4.73
N VAL A 229 4.40 11.31 -4.79
CA VAL A 229 5.55 10.87 -5.57
C VAL A 229 6.70 10.54 -4.61
N ASN A 230 7.25 9.33 -4.74
CA ASN A 230 8.42 8.82 -4.00
C ASN A 230 8.31 8.78 -2.46
N GLU A 231 7.11 8.55 -1.93
CA GLU A 231 6.91 8.28 -0.49
C GLU A 231 7.17 6.80 -0.20
N GLU A 232 6.14 5.99 0.05
CA GLU A 232 6.28 4.56 0.34
C GLU A 232 6.34 3.67 -0.91
N ASP A 233 5.98 4.23 -2.06
CA ASP A 233 6.04 3.62 -3.40
C ASP A 233 6.41 4.74 -4.41
N HIS A 234 6.71 4.39 -5.67
CA HIS A 234 6.98 5.41 -6.72
C HIS A 234 5.83 6.40 -6.82
N THR A 235 4.59 5.89 -6.85
CA THR A 235 3.39 6.73 -6.78
C THR A 235 2.35 6.15 -5.84
N ARG A 236 1.62 7.03 -5.14
CA ARG A 236 0.32 6.71 -4.52
C ARG A 236 -0.76 7.58 -5.14
N VAL A 237 -1.63 6.95 -5.92
CA VAL A 237 -2.73 7.60 -6.62
C VAL A 237 -3.98 7.54 -5.76
N ILE A 238 -4.63 8.69 -5.56
CA ILE A 238 -5.70 8.88 -4.59
C ILE A 238 -6.83 9.66 -5.26
N SER A 239 -8.05 9.15 -5.16
CA SER A 239 -9.28 9.90 -5.41
C SER A 239 -10.05 10.01 -4.10
N MET A 240 -10.50 11.20 -3.75
CA MET A 240 -11.26 11.40 -2.52
C MET A 240 -12.20 12.60 -2.60
N GLU A 241 -13.23 12.60 -1.78
CA GLU A 241 -14.14 13.73 -1.57
C GLU A 241 -14.85 13.63 -0.21
N LYS A 242 -15.43 14.75 0.24
CA LYS A 242 -16.36 14.76 1.38
C LYS A 242 -17.68 14.09 0.98
N GLY A 243 -18.38 13.53 1.97
CA GLY A 243 -19.64 12.83 1.77
C GLY A 243 -19.50 11.38 1.30
N GLY A 244 -20.60 10.84 0.80
CA GLY A 244 -20.83 9.40 0.64
C GLY A 244 -20.77 8.86 -0.78
N ASN A 245 -20.42 9.66 -1.79
CA ASN A 245 -20.49 9.25 -3.19
C ASN A 245 -19.25 8.46 -3.65
N MET A 246 -19.07 7.26 -3.10
CA MET A 246 -18.02 6.31 -3.47
C MET A 246 -18.00 5.99 -4.96
N LYS A 247 -19.16 5.94 -5.63
CA LYS A 247 -19.22 5.67 -7.07
C LYS A 247 -18.49 6.75 -7.87
N ARG A 248 -18.78 8.02 -7.61
CA ARG A 248 -18.11 9.16 -8.28
C ARG A 248 -16.62 9.21 -7.95
N VAL A 249 -16.25 8.93 -6.69
CA VAL A 249 -14.83 8.80 -6.29
C VAL A 249 -14.12 7.74 -7.13
N PHE A 250 -14.74 6.57 -7.31
CA PHE A 250 -14.16 5.46 -8.06
C PHE A 250 -14.15 5.71 -9.58
N GLU A 251 -15.17 6.37 -10.13
CA GLU A 251 -15.19 6.79 -11.54
C GLU A 251 -14.03 7.74 -11.85
N ARG A 252 -13.80 8.75 -11.01
CA ARG A 252 -12.65 9.65 -11.12
C ARG A 252 -11.33 8.91 -10.94
N PHE A 253 -11.25 7.99 -9.98
CA PHE A 253 -10.07 7.16 -9.74
C PHE A 253 -9.69 6.34 -10.98
N CYS A 254 -10.62 5.57 -11.54
CA CYS A 254 -10.38 4.72 -12.71
C CYS A 254 -10.00 5.54 -13.94
N ARG A 255 -10.70 6.66 -14.18
CA ARG A 255 -10.38 7.54 -15.32
C ARG A 255 -9.01 8.18 -15.18
N GLY A 256 -8.69 8.75 -14.01
CA GLY A 256 -7.41 9.38 -13.76
C GLY A 256 -6.25 8.39 -13.84
N LEU A 257 -6.42 7.18 -13.30
CA LEU A 257 -5.39 6.14 -13.33
C LEU A 257 -5.09 5.65 -14.75
N LYS A 258 -6.13 5.44 -15.58
CA LYS A 258 -5.97 5.07 -17.00
C LYS A 258 -5.28 6.18 -17.81
N GLU A 259 -5.62 7.43 -17.55
CA GLU A 259 -5.02 8.56 -18.25
C GLU A 259 -3.54 8.73 -17.87
N VAL A 260 -3.20 8.60 -16.58
CA VAL A 260 -1.80 8.62 -16.12
C VAL A 260 -1.00 7.48 -16.75
N GLU A 261 -1.56 6.27 -16.79
CA GLU A 261 -0.93 5.12 -17.43
C GLU A 261 -0.66 5.37 -18.92
N HIS A 262 -1.66 5.87 -19.64
CA HIS A 262 -1.54 6.23 -21.05
C HIS A 262 -0.41 7.23 -21.30
N LEU A 263 -0.36 8.32 -20.52
CA LEU A 263 0.66 9.38 -20.66
C LEU A 263 2.08 8.91 -20.32
N ILE A 264 2.23 7.95 -19.40
CA ILE A 264 3.52 7.32 -19.09
C ILE A 264 3.94 6.39 -20.24
N GLN A 265 3.01 5.61 -20.79
CA GLN A 265 3.24 4.73 -21.95
C GLN A 265 3.61 5.49 -23.22
N GLU A 266 3.00 6.66 -23.48
CA GLU A 266 3.39 7.54 -24.60
C GLU A 266 4.87 7.98 -24.53
N LYS A 267 5.48 7.94 -23.35
CA LYS A 267 6.90 8.26 -23.12
C LYS A 267 7.80 7.03 -23.07
N GLY A 268 7.27 5.84 -23.39
CA GLY A 268 8.02 4.58 -23.43
C GLY A 268 8.22 3.91 -22.07
N TRP A 269 7.47 4.31 -21.05
CA TRP A 269 7.53 3.71 -19.72
C TRP A 269 6.33 2.80 -19.46
N GLU A 270 6.50 1.82 -18.59
CA GLU A 270 5.44 0.90 -18.19
C GLU A 270 5.30 0.88 -16.66
N PHE A 271 4.14 0.44 -16.17
CA PHE A 271 4.03 0.02 -14.78
C PHE A 271 4.51 -1.42 -14.59
N MET A 272 5.15 -1.68 -13.45
CA MET A 272 5.49 -3.03 -13.02
C MET A 272 4.20 -3.81 -12.77
N TRP A 273 3.95 -4.82 -13.60
CA TRP A 273 2.77 -5.67 -13.53
C TRP A 273 3.06 -7.06 -14.09
N ASN A 274 2.51 -8.09 -13.47
CA ASN A 274 2.47 -9.45 -14.02
C ASN A 274 1.17 -10.18 -13.63
N GLU A 275 0.88 -11.28 -14.32
CA GLU A 275 -0.41 -11.98 -14.15
C GLU A 275 -0.60 -12.64 -12.78
N ARG A 276 0.48 -13.01 -12.10
CA ARG A 276 0.41 -13.74 -10.81
C ARG A 276 0.30 -12.80 -9.62
N LEU A 277 0.88 -11.60 -9.69
CA LEU A 277 0.93 -10.63 -8.59
C LEU A 277 0.12 -9.36 -8.86
N GLY A 278 -0.38 -9.15 -10.08
CA GLY A 278 -0.97 -7.87 -10.46
C GLY A 278 0.08 -6.76 -10.49
N TYR A 279 -0.30 -5.57 -10.03
CA TYR A 279 0.63 -4.45 -9.90
C TYR A 279 1.63 -4.70 -8.77
N ILE A 280 2.91 -4.48 -9.08
CA ILE A 280 4.01 -4.65 -8.15
C ILE A 280 4.24 -3.35 -7.37
N LEU A 281 4.33 -3.47 -6.05
CA LEU A 281 4.63 -2.40 -5.12
C LEU A 281 5.66 -2.88 -4.10
N THR A 282 6.20 -1.96 -3.31
CA THR A 282 7.29 -2.21 -2.36
C THR A 282 6.93 -3.24 -1.29
N CYS A 283 5.74 -3.10 -0.70
CA CYS A 283 5.29 -3.96 0.38
C CYS A 283 4.39 -5.07 -0.18
N PRO A 284 4.64 -6.35 0.13
CA PRO A 284 3.80 -7.46 -0.34
C PRO A 284 2.32 -7.32 0.02
N SER A 285 1.98 -6.59 1.11
CA SER A 285 0.58 -6.36 1.47
C SER A 285 -0.20 -5.52 0.45
N ASN A 286 0.48 -4.82 -0.44
CA ASN A 286 -0.09 -3.92 -1.45
C ASN A 286 -0.02 -4.48 -2.87
N LEU A 287 0.36 -5.74 -3.06
CA LEU A 287 0.27 -6.40 -4.36
C LEU A 287 -1.17 -6.48 -4.88
N GLY A 288 -1.30 -6.86 -6.15
CA GLY A 288 -2.57 -7.05 -6.83
C GLY A 288 -3.11 -5.72 -7.33
N THR A 289 -4.21 -5.30 -6.72
CA THR A 289 -4.82 -4.00 -7.02
C THR A 289 -4.07 -2.84 -6.39
N GLY A 290 -3.31 -3.09 -5.31
CA GLY A 290 -2.82 -2.07 -4.37
C GLY A 290 -3.94 -1.24 -3.72
N LEU A 291 -5.20 -1.62 -3.93
CA LEU A 291 -6.34 -0.76 -3.71
C LEU A 291 -6.75 -0.75 -2.25
N ARG A 292 -7.03 0.44 -1.76
CA ARG A 292 -7.73 0.66 -0.50
C ARG A 292 -8.83 1.69 -0.73
N ALA A 293 -10.06 1.19 -0.89
CA ALA A 293 -11.28 1.97 -0.84
C ALA A 293 -11.79 2.02 0.60
N GLY A 294 -12.22 3.18 1.05
CA GLY A 294 -12.70 3.34 2.41
C GLY A 294 -13.42 4.64 2.66
N VAL A 295 -13.96 4.75 3.86
CA VAL A 295 -14.76 5.87 4.34
C VAL A 295 -14.32 6.28 5.73
N HIS A 296 -14.51 7.56 6.04
CA HIS A 296 -14.68 7.99 7.43
C HIS A 296 -16.16 7.87 7.79
N VAL A 297 -16.48 7.00 8.75
CA VAL A 297 -17.86 6.71 9.15
C VAL A 297 -18.02 6.83 10.67
N LYS A 298 -19.12 7.45 11.10
CA LYS A 298 -19.53 7.56 12.51
C LYS A 298 -20.27 6.29 12.92
N LEU A 299 -19.73 5.57 13.89
CA LEU A 299 -20.29 4.34 14.46
C LEU A 299 -20.22 4.34 16.01
N PRO A 300 -20.76 5.36 16.70
CA PRO A 300 -20.59 5.52 18.15
C PRO A 300 -21.22 4.39 18.99
N LEU A 301 -22.25 3.71 18.49
CA LEU A 301 -22.88 2.58 19.19
C LEU A 301 -22.27 1.25 18.76
N LEU A 302 -22.16 1.00 17.45
CA LEU A 302 -21.63 -0.26 16.92
C LEU A 302 -20.19 -0.49 17.37
N SER A 303 -19.37 0.56 17.48
CA SER A 303 -17.98 0.43 17.93
C SER A 303 -17.81 -0.07 19.37
N LYS A 304 -18.86 0.02 20.18
CA LYS A 304 -18.88 -0.48 21.57
C LYS A 304 -19.47 -1.89 21.67
N ASP A 305 -20.10 -2.40 20.61
CA ASP A 305 -20.66 -3.74 20.57
C ASP A 305 -19.53 -4.78 20.44
N ALA A 306 -19.56 -5.80 21.30
CA ALA A 306 -18.55 -6.87 21.31
C ALA A 306 -18.47 -7.64 19.98
N ARG A 307 -19.52 -7.59 19.15
CA ARG A 307 -19.59 -8.25 17.84
C ARG A 307 -18.89 -7.47 16.73
N PHE A 308 -18.50 -6.21 16.95
CA PHE A 308 -17.99 -5.33 15.89
C PHE A 308 -16.78 -5.89 15.15
N SER A 309 -15.79 -6.43 15.87
CA SER A 309 -14.61 -7.04 15.24
C SER A 309 -15.01 -8.20 14.33
N LYS A 310 -15.90 -9.08 14.81
CA LYS A 310 -16.36 -10.24 14.04
C LYS A 310 -17.18 -9.84 12.81
N ILE A 311 -17.98 -8.77 12.91
CA ILE A 311 -18.70 -8.20 11.77
C ILE A 311 -17.71 -7.72 10.71
N LEU A 312 -16.67 -6.95 11.09
CA LEU A 312 -15.64 -6.49 10.16
C LEU A 312 -14.90 -7.65 9.49
N ASP A 313 -14.51 -8.66 10.28
CA ASP A 313 -13.81 -9.85 9.77
C ASP A 313 -14.65 -10.59 8.72
N HIS A 314 -15.95 -10.80 8.99
CA HIS A 314 -16.87 -11.47 8.09
C HIS A 314 -17.16 -10.66 6.82
N LEU A 315 -17.18 -9.33 6.93
CA LEU A 315 -17.34 -8.41 5.80
C LEU A 315 -16.04 -8.11 5.06
N ARG A 316 -14.91 -8.68 5.49
CA ARG A 316 -13.57 -8.44 4.90
C ARG A 316 -13.17 -6.97 4.93
N LEU A 317 -13.53 -6.28 6.01
CA LEU A 317 -13.19 -4.88 6.27
C LEU A 317 -12.15 -4.77 7.39
N GLN A 318 -11.38 -3.69 7.38
CA GLN A 318 -10.44 -3.34 8.44
C GLN A 318 -10.78 -1.95 8.98
N LYS A 319 -10.57 -1.74 10.29
CA LYS A 319 -10.70 -0.44 10.95
C LYS A 319 -9.35 0.16 11.30
N ARG A 320 -9.22 1.48 11.14
CA ARG A 320 -8.10 2.29 11.65
C ARG A 320 -8.64 3.54 12.36
N GLY A 321 -7.77 4.25 13.09
CA GLY A 321 -8.13 5.55 13.65
C GLY A 321 -8.33 6.63 12.60
N THR A 322 -8.79 7.79 13.04
CA THR A 322 -9.27 8.86 12.15
C THR A 322 -8.16 9.50 11.31
N GLY A 323 -6.90 9.44 11.76
CA GLY A 323 -5.73 9.93 11.02
C GLY A 323 -4.93 8.83 10.31
N GLY A 324 -5.44 7.58 10.26
CA GLY A 324 -4.76 6.45 9.62
C GLY A 324 -4.23 5.40 10.58
N VAL A 325 -3.23 4.63 10.13
CA VAL A 325 -2.80 3.34 10.74
C VAL A 325 -2.23 3.47 12.15
N ASP A 326 -1.64 4.61 12.47
CA ASP A 326 -0.96 4.84 13.75
C ASP A 326 -1.75 5.76 14.69
N THR A 327 -3.02 6.01 14.40
CA THR A 327 -3.87 6.92 15.18
C THR A 327 -5.03 6.19 15.85
N ALA A 328 -5.54 6.74 16.95
CA ALA A 328 -6.76 6.28 17.60
C ALA A 328 -8.01 6.84 16.89
N ALA A 329 -9.15 6.18 17.06
CA ALA A 329 -10.44 6.72 16.62
C ALA A 329 -10.87 7.86 17.54
N VAL A 330 -11.28 9.00 16.96
CA VAL A 330 -11.77 10.17 17.71
C VAL A 330 -13.27 10.28 17.51
N GLY A 331 -14.03 10.43 18.60
CA GLY A 331 -15.47 10.71 18.55
C GLY A 331 -16.33 9.62 17.90
N GLY A 332 -15.89 8.36 17.90
CA GLY A 332 -16.61 7.27 17.22
C GLY A 332 -16.51 7.30 15.69
N VAL A 333 -15.58 8.08 15.14
CA VAL A 333 -15.27 8.10 13.70
C VAL A 333 -14.14 7.11 13.39
N PHE A 334 -14.42 6.19 12.47
CA PHE A 334 -13.46 5.17 12.04
C PHE A 334 -13.14 5.32 10.56
N ASP A 335 -11.88 5.06 10.20
CA ASP A 335 -11.50 4.72 8.82
C ASP A 335 -11.79 3.24 8.59
N ILE A 336 -12.81 2.96 7.79
CA ILE A 336 -13.22 1.61 7.39
C ILE A 336 -12.86 1.41 5.92
N SER A 337 -12.16 0.32 5.61
CA SER A 337 -11.73 0.00 4.24
C SER A 337 -11.67 -1.50 3.97
N ASN A 338 -11.55 -1.91 2.71
CA ASN A 338 -11.29 -3.31 2.35
C ASN A 338 -10.00 -3.81 3.01
N LEU A 339 -10.03 -5.07 3.47
CA LEU A 339 -8.88 -5.77 4.05
C LEU A 339 -7.98 -6.36 2.96
N ASP A 340 -8.60 -6.99 1.96
CA ASP A 340 -7.95 -7.72 0.87
C ASP A 340 -7.52 -6.80 -0.29
N ARG A 341 -6.46 -7.18 -1.01
CA ARG A 341 -5.93 -6.41 -2.16
C ARG A 341 -5.52 -7.27 -3.36
N LEU A 342 -5.24 -8.55 -3.13
CA LEU A 342 -4.81 -9.53 -4.13
C LEU A 342 -5.85 -10.65 -4.25
N GLY A 343 -6.03 -11.17 -5.48
CA GLY A 343 -7.03 -12.19 -5.81
C GLY A 343 -8.46 -11.70 -6.06
N GLN A 344 -8.74 -10.42 -5.88
CA GLN A 344 -10.02 -9.77 -6.26
C GLN A 344 -9.72 -8.49 -7.03
N SER A 345 -10.55 -8.17 -8.02
CA SER A 345 -10.37 -6.96 -8.84
C SER A 345 -10.77 -5.69 -8.09
N GLU A 346 -10.39 -4.54 -8.63
CA GLU A 346 -10.70 -3.23 -8.06
C GLU A 346 -12.21 -3.02 -7.89
N VAL A 347 -13.00 -3.36 -8.92
CA VAL A 347 -14.47 -3.35 -8.86
C VAL A 347 -15.01 -4.22 -7.74
N GLN A 348 -14.50 -5.45 -7.58
CA GLN A 348 -14.95 -6.36 -6.52
C GLN A 348 -14.63 -5.83 -5.13
N LEU A 349 -13.44 -5.23 -4.95
CA LEU A 349 -13.02 -4.64 -3.68
C LEU A 349 -13.85 -3.40 -3.32
N VAL A 350 -14.11 -2.53 -4.30
CA VAL A 350 -14.97 -1.36 -4.06
C VAL A 350 -16.40 -1.77 -3.76
N GLN A 351 -16.95 -2.76 -4.47
CA GLN A 351 -18.30 -3.28 -4.17
C GLN A 351 -18.36 -3.89 -2.75
N THR A 352 -17.33 -4.64 -2.34
CA THR A 352 -17.22 -5.16 -0.96
C THR A 352 -17.29 -4.06 0.08
N VAL A 353 -16.62 -2.92 -0.16
CA VAL A 353 -16.69 -1.74 0.73
C VAL A 353 -18.08 -1.11 0.70
N VAL A 354 -18.70 -0.97 -0.48
CA VAL A 354 -20.05 -0.42 -0.60
C VAL A 354 -21.06 -1.24 0.20
N ASP A 355 -21.06 -2.55 0.02
CA ASP A 355 -22.01 -3.45 0.69
C ASP A 355 -21.75 -3.50 2.19
N GLY A 356 -20.48 -3.64 2.59
CA GLY A 356 -20.09 -3.73 3.99
C GLY A 356 -20.36 -2.43 4.76
N VAL A 357 -20.04 -1.25 4.20
CA VAL A 357 -20.32 0.04 4.86
C VAL A 357 -21.82 0.26 5.01
N ASN A 358 -22.63 -0.07 4.00
CA ASN A 358 -24.09 0.01 4.13
C ASN A 358 -24.62 -0.91 5.24
N TYR A 359 -24.06 -2.11 5.39
CA TYR A 359 -24.40 -3.00 6.49
C TYR A 359 -24.05 -2.40 7.86
N LEU A 360 -22.85 -1.81 8.00
CA LEU A 360 -22.43 -1.16 9.24
C LEU A 360 -23.36 0.01 9.61
N ILE A 361 -23.78 0.82 8.63
CA ILE A 361 -24.73 1.92 8.83
C ILE A 361 -26.10 1.38 9.28
N GLU A 362 -26.58 0.28 8.70
CA GLU A 362 -27.83 -0.34 9.12
C GLU A 362 -27.74 -0.91 10.54
N CYS A 363 -26.60 -1.50 10.93
CA CYS A 363 -26.35 -1.90 12.30
C CYS A 363 -26.38 -0.71 13.27
N GLU A 364 -25.70 0.39 12.94
CA GLU A 364 -25.72 1.61 13.77
C GLU A 364 -27.16 2.14 13.94
N LYS A 365 -27.92 2.26 12.84
CA LYS A 365 -29.33 2.68 12.84
C LYS A 365 -30.23 1.79 13.70
N ARG A 366 -29.97 0.48 13.75
CA ARG A 366 -30.72 -0.46 14.61
C ARG A 366 -30.41 -0.23 16.08
N LEU A 367 -29.12 -0.08 16.41
CA LEU A 367 -28.69 0.20 17.78
C LEU A 367 -29.25 1.54 18.28
N GLU A 368 -29.31 2.57 17.43
CA GLU A 368 -29.95 3.85 17.76
C GLU A 368 -31.43 3.70 18.13
N ARG A 369 -32.12 2.72 17.56
CA ARG A 369 -33.53 2.38 17.87
C ARG A 369 -33.69 1.34 18.99
N GLY A 370 -32.59 0.94 19.66
CA GLY A 370 -32.61 -0.11 20.67
C GLY A 370 -32.91 -1.51 20.11
N GLN A 371 -32.64 -1.74 18.83
CA GLN A 371 -32.87 -3.02 18.15
C GLN A 371 -31.58 -3.86 18.08
N ASP A 372 -31.73 -5.19 18.12
CA ASP A 372 -30.59 -6.10 17.99
C ASP A 372 -30.05 -6.16 16.55
N ILE A 373 -28.76 -6.48 16.44
CA ILE A 373 -28.00 -6.65 15.19
C ILE A 373 -27.52 -8.10 15.05
N LYS A 374 -27.18 -8.50 13.82
CA LYS A 374 -26.66 -9.84 13.56
C LYS A 374 -25.22 -9.75 13.09
N VAL A 375 -24.48 -10.85 13.22
CA VAL A 375 -23.21 -11.03 12.53
C VAL A 375 -23.54 -11.59 11.15
N PRO A 376 -23.11 -10.95 10.04
CA PRO A 376 -23.37 -11.48 8.70
C PRO A 376 -22.60 -12.80 8.50
N PRO A 377 -22.98 -13.67 7.56
CA PRO A 377 -22.14 -14.81 7.21
C PRO A 377 -20.79 -14.33 6.65
N PRO A 378 -19.69 -15.09 6.85
CA PRO A 378 -18.38 -14.70 6.32
C PRO A 378 -18.39 -14.73 4.78
N LEU A 379 -17.84 -13.69 4.16
CA LEU A 379 -17.65 -13.65 2.71
C LEU A 379 -16.62 -14.72 2.28
N LYS A 380 -16.90 -15.40 1.17
CA LYS A 380 -15.94 -16.31 0.54
C LYS A 380 -14.81 -15.48 -0.10
N GLN A 381 -13.55 -15.81 0.20
CA GLN A 381 -12.39 -15.06 -0.31
C GLN A 381 -12.10 -15.30 -1.78
N PHE A 382 -12.05 -16.57 -2.18
CA PHE A 382 -11.82 -17.00 -3.55
C PHE A 382 -13.01 -17.85 -4.01
N LYS A 383 -13.37 -17.74 -5.28
CA LYS A 383 -14.43 -18.55 -5.90
C LYS A 383 -13.88 -19.89 -6.36
#